data_AF-A0A661DRZ9-F1
#
_entry.id   AF-A0A661DRZ9-F1
#
_cell.length_a   1.000
_cell.length_b   1.000
_cell.length_c   1.000
_cell.angle_alpha   90.00
_cell.angle_beta   90.00
_cell.angle_gamma   90.00
#
_symmetry.space_group_name_H-M   'P 1'
#
loop_
_entity.id
_entity.type
_entity.pdbx_description
1 polymer ?
#
loop_
_entity_poly.entity_id
_entity_poly.type
_entity_poly.pdbx_seq_one_letter_code
_entity_poly.pdbx_strand_id
1 'polypeptide(L)' 'MLLKEFPEPAGITQTQFAQHISWTYVRLNEIINGKRGVSADSALTLSEALGTTSEFL' A
#
# COMPACT_ATOMS: atom_id res chain seq x y z
N MET A 1 -11.95 9.08 3.59
CA MET A 1 -11.48 8.01 2.70
C MET A 1 -10.20 8.48 2.03
N LEU A 2 -9.05 8.06 2.53
CA LEU A 2 -7.72 8.59 2.17
C LEU A 2 -7.16 8.02 0.85
N LEU A 3 -7.99 7.38 0.01
CA LEU A 3 -7.55 6.46 -1.05
C LEU A 3 -8.43 6.50 -2.29
N LYS A 4 -8.86 7.69 -2.71
CA LYS A 4 -9.30 7.85 -4.10
C LYS A 4 -8.12 7.88 -5.08
N GLU A 5 -6.88 7.79 -4.59
CA GLU A 5 -5.65 7.88 -5.40
C GLU A 5 -4.71 6.68 -5.20
N PHE A 6 -5.18 5.56 -4.63
CA PHE A 6 -4.36 4.32 -4.62
C PHE A 6 -4.33 3.75 -6.04
N PRO A 7 -3.15 3.42 -6.54
CA PRO A 7 -2.58 4.04 -7.73
C PRO A 7 -3.42 3.73 -8.97
N GLU A 8 -4.42 4.58 -9.24
CA GLU A 8 -5.02 4.71 -10.56
C GLU A 8 -3.96 4.95 -11.67
N PRO A 9 -2.78 5.57 -11.43
CA PRO A 9 -1.77 5.71 -12.49
C PRO A 9 -1.07 4.42 -12.91
N ALA A 10 -1.04 3.37 -12.07
CA ALA A 10 -0.27 2.13 -12.34
C ALA A 10 -1.15 0.89 -12.61
N GLY A 11 -2.47 0.99 -12.42
CA GLY A 11 -3.40 -0.13 -12.63
C GLY A 11 -3.25 -1.30 -11.62
N ILE A 12 -2.57 -1.07 -10.50
CA ILE A 12 -2.29 -2.12 -9.51
C ILE A 12 -3.39 -2.14 -8.43
N THR A 13 -3.98 -3.31 -8.22
CA THR A 13 -4.98 -3.52 -7.18
C THR A 13 -4.35 -3.55 -5.78
N GLN A 14 -5.12 -3.24 -4.75
CA GLN A 14 -4.68 -3.39 -3.35
C GLN A 14 -4.20 -4.81 -3.03
N THR A 15 -4.79 -5.83 -3.65
CA THR A 15 -4.37 -7.23 -3.47
C THR A 15 -2.96 -7.45 -4.03
N GLN A 16 -2.67 -6.95 -5.23
CA GLN A 16 -1.34 -7.05 -5.83
C GLN A 16 -0.30 -6.26 -5.01
N PHE A 17 -0.65 -5.06 -4.55
CA PHE A 17 0.25 -4.28 -3.69
C PHE A 17 0.51 -4.98 -2.35
N ALA A 18 -0.53 -5.55 -1.73
CA ALA A 18 -0.39 -6.33 -0.50
C ALA A 18 0.55 -7.53 -0.71
N GLN A 19 0.39 -8.26 -1.82
CA GLN A 19 1.31 -9.35 -2.17
C GLN A 19 2.75 -8.88 -2.37
N HIS A 20 2.95 -7.74 -3.05
CA HIS A 20 4.28 -7.18 -3.28
C HIS A 20 5.02 -6.87 -1.98
N ILE A 21 4.35 -6.28 -0.99
CA ILE A 21 4.93 -6.00 0.33
C ILE A 21 4.78 -7.14 1.33
N SER A 22 4.40 -8.34 0.87
CA SER A 22 4.20 -9.54 1.69
C SER A 22 3.21 -9.34 2.86
N TRP A 23 2.19 -8.49 2.65
CA TRP A 23 1.09 -8.28 3.59
C TRP A 23 -0.17 -9.00 3.15
N THR A 24 -1.05 -9.27 4.11
CA THR A 24 -2.41 -9.68 3.77
C THR A 24 -3.20 -8.49 3.23
N TYR A 25 -4.11 -8.75 2.29
CA TYR A 25 -5.07 -7.75 1.82
C TYR A 25 -5.81 -7.10 3.01
N VAL A 26 -6.20 -7.89 4.01
CA VAL A 26 -6.91 -7.40 5.19
C VAL A 26 -6.08 -6.38 5.98
N ARG A 27 -4.79 -6.68 6.24
CA ARG A 27 -3.88 -5.74 6.94
C ARG A 27 -3.79 -4.43 6.18
N LEU A 28 -3.53 -4.51 4.87
CA LEU A 28 -3.41 -3.32 4.03
C LEU A 28 -4.72 -2.53 4.02
N ASN A 29 -5.86 -3.20 3.79
CA ASN A 29 -7.19 -2.60 3.75
C ASN A 29 -7.59 -1.92 5.09
N GLU A 30 -7.21 -2.49 6.22
CA GLU A 30 -7.44 -1.87 7.53
C GLU A 30 -6.62 -0.58 7.72
N ILE A 31 -5.34 -0.60 7.33
CA ILE A 31 -4.47 0.60 7.36
C ILE A 31 -5.05 1.68 6.44
N ILE A 32 -5.42 1.27 5.24
CA ILE A 32 -6.05 2.09 4.20
C ILE A 32 -7.32 2.79 4.70
N ASN A 33 -8.19 2.06 5.41
CA ASN A 33 -9.42 2.59 5.96
C ASN A 33 -9.25 3.23 7.35
N GLY A 34 -8.01 3.38 7.84
CA GLY A 34 -7.72 3.94 9.16
C GLY A 34 -8.21 3.10 10.34
N LYS A 35 -8.58 1.83 10.11
CA LYS A 35 -8.98 0.87 11.15
C LYS A 35 -7.78 0.32 11.93
N ARG A 36 -6.59 0.38 11.33
CA ARG A 36 -5.32 0.01 11.94
C ARG A 36 -4.35 1.17 11.84
N GLY A 37 -3.66 1.48 12.95
CA GLY A 37 -2.60 2.48 12.96
C GLY A 37 -1.38 2.04 12.16
N VAL A 38 -0.61 3.01 11.65
CA VAL A 38 0.65 2.76 10.94
C VAL A 38 1.79 2.76 11.94
N SER A 39 2.49 1.63 12.09
CA SER A 39 3.74 1.56 12.86
C SER A 39 4.90 2.17 12.08
N ALA A 40 6.02 2.50 12.75
CA ALA A 40 7.23 2.97 12.08
C ALA A 40 7.74 1.97 11.02
N ASP A 41 7.72 0.68 11.34
CA ASP A 41 8.02 -0.42 10.40
C ASP A 41 7.08 -0.41 9.18
N SER A 42 5.76 -0.26 9.41
CA SER A 42 4.78 -0.19 8.33
C SER A 42 4.99 1.06 7.45
N ALA A 43 5.38 2.19 8.04
CA ALA A 43 5.69 3.41 7.31
C ALA A 43 6.94 3.24 6.43
N LEU A 44 7.98 2.56 6.93
CA LEU A 44 9.19 2.26 6.16
C LEU A 44 8.86 1.36 4.96
N THR A 45 8.17 0.23 5.18
CA THR A 45 7.76 -0.68 4.10
C THR A 45 6.93 0.01 3.02
N LEU A 46 5.95 0.84 3.43
CA LEU A 46 5.12 1.58 2.48
C LEU A 46 5.93 2.62 1.70
N SER A 47 6.84 3.33 2.37
CA SER A 47 7.73 4.31 1.72
C SER A 47 8.69 3.67 0.73
N GLU A 48 9.26 2.51 1.07
CA GLU A 48 10.14 1.75 0.17
C GLU A 48 9.35 1.26 -1.05
N ALA A 49 8.20 0.62 -0.84
CA ALA A 49 7.38 0.09 -1.93
C ALA A 49 6.88 1.20 -2.88
N LEU A 50 6.44 2.36 -2.35
CA LEU A 50 5.95 3.49 -3.15
C LEU A 50 7.09 4.36 -3.73
N GLY A 51 8.29 4.32 -3.15
CA GLY A 51 9.49 4.95 -3.72
C GLY A 51 10.11 4.11 -4.84
N THR A 52 9.98 2.78 -4.75
CA THR A 52 10.51 1.82 -5.75
C THR A 52 9.55 1.62 -6.92
N THR A 53 8.30 2.10 -6.85
CA THR A 53 7.34 2.01 -7.96
C THR A 53 7.73 2.78 -9.23
N SER A 54 8.91 3.41 -9.28
CA SER A 54 9.50 3.94 -10.52
C SER A 54 9.70 2.85 -11.60
N GLU A 55 9.75 1.57 -11.23
CA GLU A 55 9.80 0.44 -12.17
C GLU A 55 8.43 0.06 -12.78
N PHE A 56 7.35 0.74 -12.35
CA PHE A 56 5.99 0.54 -12.86
C PHE A 56 5.42 1.77 -13.60
N LEU A 57 6.27 2.76 -13.92
CA LEU A 57 5.97 3.89 -14.82
C LEU A 57 6.33 3.53 -16.26
#